data_AF-A0A6P8WP29-F1
#
_entry.id   AF-A0A6P8WP29-F1
#
_cell.length_a   1.000
_cell.length_b   1.000
_cell.length_c   1.000
_cell.angle_alpha   90.00
_cell.angle_beta   90.00
_cell.angle_gamma   90.00
#
_symmetry.space_group_name_H-M   'P 1'
#
loop_
_entity.id
_entity.type
_entity.pdbx_description
1 polymer ?
#
loop_
_entity_poly.entity_id
_entity_poly.type
_entity_poly.pdbx_seq_one_letter_code
_entity_poly.pdbx_strand_id
1 'polypeptide(L)'
;MSGTNPFDSDEEPSASNDEILEGFLCPMCRADLKSIDYLTEHFARQHAEEEDALKSVFKDIFSKAKKKILNNFEDERERVAPASAAASSPAASASNASAARTSNAKSRHNIYSQLTKQSVGAERRHLEYFESVRNPRLERYASETNKLIIRLHRLLKDLPTDAVQRKQHEQQTVPWLDGSSVKLCPSCAKSFHFARRQHHCRLCGGIMCNDCSRFLQLENAMQLASLSSTRSDPLQQLQHHEDRAIRLCQHCLWLLDTRQDMHESRTCHPLLAKVYDEIRQLQKQVAPDLEMYAKIINSLLDGESIFTLADAGALRGKIGQVAETIDLRSKRILTIHSEPGSREEALKKAIRLSCVQMIKERMLSLPPLPDEALIKQIQERKRMETEQRILTEQRMAMEAYERYGAATQVGVSMENRNFAQGSDLQSLNNWSAPQASTIKSSVDDPLIEQINIIKGYIKQARQDMNFDVVETLELNLRELQREVYERQRQSSNSSKATTPQANS
;
A
#
# COMPACT_ATOMS: atom_id res chain seq x y z
N MET A 1 19.44 58.66 9.23
CA MET A 1 18.63 58.34 10.41
C MET A 1 18.52 56.84 10.48
N SER A 2 19.43 56.24 11.25
CA SER A 2 19.54 54.79 11.45
C SER A 2 19.17 54.54 12.90
N GLY A 3 18.10 53.79 13.14
CA GLY A 3 17.61 53.49 14.48
C GLY A 3 18.29 52.25 15.03
N THR A 4 19.18 52.45 15.99
CA THR A 4 19.83 51.41 16.81
C THR A 4 18.86 50.87 17.86
N ASN A 5 18.89 49.55 18.06
CA ASN A 5 18.07 48.81 19.03
C ASN A 5 18.64 49.03 20.45
N PRO A 6 17.85 49.30 21.51
CA PRO A 6 18.35 49.79 22.80
C PRO A 6 18.71 48.68 23.81
N PHE A 7 18.99 47.46 23.36
CA PHE A 7 19.25 46.30 24.24
C PHE A 7 20.60 45.59 24.03
N ASP A 8 21.49 46.14 23.19
CA ASP A 8 22.89 45.68 23.18
C ASP A 8 23.66 46.42 24.27
N SER A 9 23.78 45.79 25.43
CA SER A 9 24.82 46.11 26.41
C SER A 9 25.95 45.10 26.25
N ASP A 10 27.10 45.59 25.80
CA ASP A 10 28.37 44.87 25.74
C ASP A 10 28.84 44.52 27.17
N GLU A 11 28.60 43.30 27.63
CA GLU A 11 29.30 42.72 28.77
C GLU A 11 29.86 41.34 28.38
N GLU A 12 31.18 41.23 28.41
CA GLU A 12 31.97 40.00 28.21
C GLU A 12 31.55 38.88 29.20
N PRO A 13 31.22 37.66 28.73
CA PRO A 13 30.88 36.57 29.65
C PRO A 13 32.14 35.86 30.15
N SER A 14 32.41 36.02 31.46
CA SER A 14 33.33 35.17 32.21
C SER A 14 32.86 33.71 32.22
N ALA A 15 33.79 32.81 31.89
CA ALA A 15 33.61 31.38 31.72
C ALA A 15 33.09 30.65 32.98
N SER A 16 31.99 29.90 32.81
CA SER A 16 31.61 28.61 33.46
C SER A 16 30.09 28.48 33.62
N ASN A 17 29.36 28.47 32.51
CA ASN A 17 27.99 27.94 32.48
C ASN A 17 28.02 26.71 31.58
N ASP A 18 27.62 25.55 32.11
CA ASP A 18 27.11 24.44 31.29
C ASP A 18 25.82 24.95 30.64
N GLU A 19 26.01 25.64 29.52
CA GLU A 19 24.94 26.22 28.74
C GLU A 19 24.04 25.09 28.25
N ILE A 20 22.76 25.15 28.61
CA ILE A 20 21.79 24.20 28.10
C ILE A 20 21.77 24.38 26.58
N LEU A 21 22.33 23.42 25.86
CA LEU A 21 22.24 23.39 24.42
C LEU A 21 20.76 23.22 24.05
N GLU A 22 20.12 24.28 23.56
CA GLU A 22 18.74 24.32 23.07
C GLU A 22 18.79 24.77 21.61
N GLY A 23 18.15 24.04 20.68
CA GLY A 23 18.18 24.40 19.26
C GLY A 23 18.14 23.22 18.31
N PHE A 24 18.62 23.44 17.08
CA PHE A 24 18.74 22.41 16.06
C PHE A 24 20.08 21.67 16.23
N LEU A 25 20.14 20.86 17.28
CA LEU A 25 21.36 20.15 17.64
C LEU A 25 21.49 18.85 16.85
N CYS A 26 22.70 18.57 16.38
CA CYS A 26 23.02 17.26 15.83
C CYS A 26 22.97 16.19 16.93
N PRO A 27 22.17 15.12 16.79
CA PRO A 27 22.05 14.10 17.83
C PRO A 27 23.33 13.25 18.01
N MET A 28 24.23 13.26 17.03
CA MET A 28 25.48 12.48 17.05
C MET A 28 26.64 13.27 17.64
N CYS A 29 26.88 14.49 17.15
CA CYS A 29 28.02 15.31 17.58
C CYS A 29 27.64 16.49 18.49
N ARG A 30 26.35 16.72 18.74
CA ARG A 30 25.81 17.81 19.57
C ARG A 30 26.12 19.23 19.06
N ALA A 31 26.55 19.38 17.80
CA ALA A 31 26.71 20.70 17.18
C ALA A 31 25.37 21.42 17.05
N ASP A 32 25.30 22.70 17.46
CA ASP A 32 24.12 23.55 17.21
C ASP A 32 24.17 24.15 15.81
N LEU A 33 23.17 23.82 15.02
CA LEU A 33 23.11 24.15 13.60
C LEU A 33 22.05 25.20 13.30
N LYS A 34 21.37 25.71 14.35
CA LYS A 34 20.48 26.89 14.32
C LYS A 34 19.25 26.80 13.41
N SER A 35 19.20 25.90 12.43
CA SER A 35 18.07 25.62 11.55
C SER A 35 17.99 24.14 11.16
N ILE A 36 16.82 23.72 10.69
CA ILE A 36 16.61 22.36 10.20
C ILE A 36 17.39 22.07 8.91
N ASP A 37 17.58 23.09 8.06
CA ASP A 37 18.29 22.94 6.78
C ASP A 37 19.78 22.68 7.03
N TYR A 38 20.40 23.44 7.94
CA TYR A 38 21.79 23.24 8.32
C TYR A 38 21.98 21.94 9.12
N LEU A 39 21.01 21.55 9.95
CA LEU A 39 21.01 20.24 10.60
C LEU A 39 20.98 19.09 9.60
N THR A 40 20.14 19.20 8.58
CA THR A 40 20.00 18.20 7.53
C THR A 40 21.27 18.11 6.67
N GLU A 41 21.86 19.24 6.29
CA GLU A 41 23.09 19.29 5.48
C GLU A 41 24.32 18.80 6.27
N HIS A 42 24.47 19.22 7.52
CA HIS A 42 25.53 18.75 8.40
C HIS A 42 25.46 17.23 8.60
N PHE A 43 24.26 16.70 8.85
CA PHE A 43 24.08 15.27 9.06
C PHE A 43 24.43 14.49 7.78
N ALA A 44 23.94 14.94 6.62
CA ALA A 44 24.23 14.32 5.33
C ALA A 44 25.72 14.33 4.95
N ARG A 45 26.50 15.31 5.45
CA ARG A 45 27.94 15.40 5.19
C ARG A 45 28.81 14.72 6.24
N GLN A 46 28.46 14.80 7.52
CA GLN A 46 29.32 14.37 8.63
C GLN A 46 28.92 13.02 9.24
N HIS A 47 27.71 12.52 8.97
CA HIS A 47 27.17 11.28 9.51
C HIS A 47 26.54 10.39 8.42
N ALA A 48 27.06 10.49 7.19
CA ALA A 48 26.54 9.79 6.01
C ALA A 48 26.55 8.25 6.14
N GLU A 49 27.47 7.69 6.92
CA GLU A 49 27.62 6.24 7.09
C GLU A 49 26.60 5.61 8.06
N GLU A 50 25.82 6.43 8.80
CA GLU A 50 24.85 5.97 9.79
C GLU A 50 23.38 6.09 9.31
N GLU A 51 23.18 6.22 7.99
CA GLU A 51 21.91 6.55 7.32
C GLU A 51 20.75 5.59 7.66
N ASP A 52 21.03 4.31 7.92
CA ASP A 52 20.02 3.30 8.22
C ASP A 52 19.43 3.42 9.64
N ALA A 53 20.15 4.00 10.59
CA ALA A 53 19.60 4.30 11.91
C ALA A 53 18.51 5.39 11.84
N LEU A 54 18.61 6.34 10.90
CA LEU A 54 17.69 7.48 10.76
C LEU A 54 16.38 7.15 10.05
N LYS A 55 16.32 6.12 9.19
CA LYS A 55 15.04 5.69 8.60
C LYS A 55 14.03 5.30 9.68
N SER A 56 14.49 4.92 10.87
CA SER A 56 13.63 4.66 12.03
C SER A 56 13.31 5.92 12.83
N VAL A 57 14.29 6.83 13.04
CA VAL A 57 14.16 8.01 13.92
C VAL A 57 13.40 9.17 13.27
N PHE A 58 13.54 9.35 11.95
CA PHE A 58 12.99 10.52 11.24
C PHE A 58 12.02 10.16 10.10
N LYS A 59 11.46 8.95 10.10
CA LYS A 59 10.50 8.46 9.09
C LYS A 59 9.34 9.45 8.83
N ASP A 60 8.91 10.15 9.88
CA ASP A 60 7.82 11.13 9.83
C ASP A 60 8.25 12.54 9.37
N ILE A 61 9.54 12.89 9.49
CA ILE A 61 10.07 14.21 9.10
C ILE A 61 10.58 14.17 7.65
N PHE A 62 11.29 13.10 7.24
CA PHE A 62 11.87 12.98 5.89
C PHE A 62 10.87 12.61 4.80
N SER A 63 9.74 11.95 5.12
CA SER A 63 8.75 11.52 4.12
C SER A 63 8.05 12.69 3.42
N LYS A 64 8.05 13.90 4.00
CA LYS A 64 7.52 15.12 3.38
C LYS A 64 8.58 15.92 2.61
N ALA A 65 9.83 15.95 3.09
CA ALA A 65 10.93 16.64 2.42
C ALA A 65 11.38 15.91 1.13
N LYS A 66 11.49 14.58 1.17
CA LYS A 66 11.96 13.76 0.03
C LYS A 66 10.98 13.77 -1.16
N LYS A 67 9.67 13.84 -0.90
CA LYS A 67 8.63 13.90 -1.95
C LYS A 67 8.62 15.20 -2.75
N LYS A 68 9.18 16.29 -2.20
CA LYS A 68 9.22 17.61 -2.89
C LYS A 68 10.48 17.80 -3.74
N ILE A 69 11.56 17.09 -3.44
CA ILE A 69 12.85 17.25 -4.13
C ILE A 69 12.97 16.24 -5.29
N LEU A 70 12.47 15.00 -5.14
CA LEU A 70 12.63 13.97 -6.17
C LEU A 70 11.66 14.16 -7.35
N ASN A 71 10.44 14.62 -7.11
CA ASN A 71 9.42 14.76 -8.17
C ASN A 71 9.64 15.96 -9.10
N ASN A 72 10.56 16.87 -8.78
CA ASN A 72 10.81 18.07 -9.59
C ASN A 72 11.91 17.89 -10.65
N PHE A 73 12.61 16.75 -10.70
CA PHE A 73 13.69 16.52 -11.67
C PHE A 73 13.31 15.61 -12.85
N GLU A 74 12.21 14.86 -12.80
CA GLU A 74 11.83 13.92 -13.87
C GLU A 74 10.73 14.43 -14.82
N ASP A 75 9.89 15.41 -14.42
CA ASP A 75 8.72 15.82 -15.22
C ASP A 75 8.99 16.92 -16.29
N GLU A 76 10.20 17.47 -16.36
CA GLU A 76 10.54 18.62 -17.24
C GLU A 76 11.20 18.24 -18.58
N ARG A 77 11.30 16.94 -18.94
CA ARG A 77 12.01 16.51 -20.17
C ARG A 77 11.20 15.91 -21.30
N GLU A 78 9.89 15.71 -21.18
CA GLU A 78 9.09 15.20 -22.29
C GLU A 78 7.77 15.95 -22.44
N ARG A 79 7.78 16.99 -23.29
CA ARG A 79 6.74 17.29 -24.32
C ARG A 79 6.96 18.68 -24.93
N VAL A 80 7.86 18.74 -25.90
CA VAL A 80 7.94 19.83 -26.90
C VAL A 80 7.38 19.31 -28.22
N ALA A 81 6.16 19.76 -28.55
CA ALA A 81 5.60 20.22 -29.87
C ALA A 81 5.90 19.45 -31.20
N PRO A 82 5.19 19.69 -32.33
CA PRO A 82 4.21 20.76 -32.58
C PRO A 82 2.89 20.35 -33.28
N ALA A 83 1.91 21.25 -33.14
CA ALA A 83 0.75 21.36 -34.00
C ALA A 83 0.98 22.47 -35.04
N SER A 84 0.65 22.23 -36.31
CA SER A 84 0.31 23.28 -37.28
C SER A 84 -0.46 22.74 -38.49
N ALA A 85 -1.58 23.40 -38.78
CA ALA A 85 -2.28 23.64 -40.06
C ALA A 85 -3.80 23.68 -39.78
N ALA A 86 -4.41 24.87 -39.65
CA ALA A 86 -4.99 25.67 -40.75
C ALA A 86 -6.21 24.97 -41.40
N ALA A 87 -7.36 25.57 -41.69
CA ALA A 87 -7.92 26.91 -41.49
C ALA A 87 -9.42 26.84 -41.87
N SER A 88 -10.13 27.94 -41.61
CA SER A 88 -11.26 28.44 -42.42
C SER A 88 -12.65 27.80 -42.31
N SER A 89 -13.60 28.56 -41.75
CA SER A 89 -15.00 28.57 -42.22
C SER A 89 -15.09 29.32 -43.56
N PRO A 90 -16.17 29.14 -44.36
CA PRO A 90 -17.28 30.09 -44.22
C PRO A 90 -18.70 29.49 -44.41
N ALA A 91 -19.65 30.41 -44.26
CA ALA A 91 -21.09 30.32 -44.10
C ALA A 91 -21.93 29.65 -45.21
N ALA A 92 -23.09 29.18 -44.75
CA ALA A 92 -24.46 29.27 -45.32
C ALA A 92 -24.76 28.73 -46.73
N SER A 93 -25.69 27.77 -46.78
CA SER A 93 -26.88 27.82 -47.66
C SER A 93 -27.87 26.71 -47.33
N ALA A 94 -29.15 27.07 -47.27
CA ALA A 94 -30.27 26.16 -47.07
C ALA A 94 -30.62 25.40 -48.36
N SER A 95 -30.97 24.12 -48.24
CA SER A 95 -31.97 23.49 -49.11
C SER A 95 -32.49 22.20 -48.49
N ASN A 96 -33.80 21.98 -48.64
CA ASN A 96 -34.58 20.87 -48.11
C ASN A 96 -34.21 19.54 -48.77
N ALA A 97 -34.18 18.47 -47.96
CA ALA A 97 -34.57 17.13 -48.42
C ALA A 97 -35.15 16.32 -47.24
N SER A 98 -36.37 15.87 -47.45
CA SER A 98 -37.21 15.08 -46.57
C SER A 98 -36.70 13.64 -46.41
N ALA A 99 -36.55 13.19 -45.17
CA ALA A 99 -36.60 11.78 -44.83
C ALA A 99 -37.28 11.60 -43.47
N ALA A 100 -38.54 11.18 -43.52
CA ALA A 100 -39.28 10.70 -42.36
C ALA A 100 -38.52 9.53 -41.72
N ARG A 101 -38.32 9.56 -40.39
CA ARG A 101 -38.12 8.35 -39.59
C ARG A 101 -38.33 8.60 -38.09
N THR A 102 -39.51 8.16 -37.65
CA THR A 102 -39.83 7.62 -36.32
C THR A 102 -39.42 8.45 -35.11
N SER A 103 -40.37 9.25 -34.62
CA SER A 103 -40.42 9.80 -33.26
C SER A 103 -40.22 8.70 -32.21
N ASN A 104 -39.02 8.61 -31.64
CA ASN A 104 -38.76 7.81 -30.46
C ASN A 104 -38.77 8.76 -29.24
N ALA A 105 -39.96 8.96 -28.66
CA ALA A 105 -40.21 9.84 -27.53
C ALA A 105 -39.39 9.51 -26.26
N LYS A 106 -38.70 8.35 -26.23
CA LYS A 106 -37.77 7.93 -25.15
C LYS A 106 -36.39 8.60 -25.20
N SER A 107 -36.02 9.28 -26.29
CA SER A 107 -34.75 10.04 -26.38
C SER A 107 -34.84 11.45 -25.75
N ARG A 108 -36.05 12.01 -25.63
CA ARG A 108 -36.26 13.41 -25.21
C ARG A 108 -36.05 13.68 -23.71
N HIS A 109 -35.85 12.65 -22.89
CA HIS A 109 -35.67 12.80 -21.44
C HIS A 109 -34.25 12.52 -20.95
N ASN A 110 -33.30 12.24 -21.85
CA ASN A 110 -31.91 12.10 -21.46
C ASN A 110 -31.20 13.46 -21.57
N ILE A 111 -31.47 14.34 -20.60
CA ILE A 111 -30.84 15.66 -20.44
C ILE A 111 -29.29 15.57 -20.49
N TYR A 112 -28.73 14.41 -20.14
CA TYR A 112 -27.30 14.13 -20.17
C TYR A 112 -26.71 13.94 -21.58
N SER A 113 -27.52 13.65 -22.61
CA SER A 113 -27.02 13.47 -23.98
C SER A 113 -26.74 14.81 -24.70
N GLN A 114 -27.30 15.91 -24.20
CA GLN A 114 -27.13 17.26 -24.75
C GLN A 114 -26.30 18.18 -23.86
N LEU A 115 -25.77 17.68 -22.72
CA LEU A 115 -24.67 18.36 -22.06
C LEU A 115 -23.47 18.27 -23.00
N THR A 116 -23.24 19.33 -23.77
CA THR A 116 -21.95 19.61 -24.38
C THR A 116 -20.87 19.28 -23.36
N LYS A 117 -19.82 18.55 -23.76
CA LYS A 117 -18.68 18.23 -22.90
C LYS A 117 -18.29 19.52 -22.17
N GLN A 118 -18.59 19.59 -20.87
CA GLN A 118 -18.26 20.76 -20.07
C GLN A 118 -16.74 20.89 -20.11
N SER A 119 -16.23 21.99 -20.65
CA SER A 119 -14.81 22.31 -20.52
C SER A 119 -14.49 22.39 -19.03
N VAL A 120 -13.35 21.80 -18.61
CA VAL A 120 -12.85 21.92 -17.23
C VAL A 120 -12.95 23.39 -16.82
N GLY A 121 -13.72 23.66 -15.76
CA GLY A 121 -13.89 25.02 -15.24
C GLY A 121 -12.57 25.55 -14.68
N ALA A 122 -12.53 26.84 -14.33
CA ALA A 122 -11.37 27.39 -13.65
C ALA A 122 -11.21 26.72 -12.26
N GLU A 123 -10.10 26.01 -12.06
CA GLU A 123 -9.71 25.48 -10.76
C GLU A 123 -8.84 26.52 -10.03
N ARG A 124 -9.13 26.73 -8.74
CA ARG A 124 -8.28 27.56 -7.87
C ARG A 124 -7.86 26.74 -6.67
N ARG A 125 -6.54 26.52 -6.55
CA ARG A 125 -5.95 25.80 -5.42
C ARG A 125 -5.53 26.78 -4.33
N HIS A 126 -6.20 26.73 -3.19
CA HIS A 126 -5.86 27.54 -2.01
C HIS A 126 -4.92 26.83 -1.02
N LEU A 127 -4.48 25.60 -1.33
CA LEU A 127 -3.69 24.80 -0.41
C LEU A 127 -2.33 25.44 -0.09
N GLU A 128 -1.66 26.01 -1.10
CA GLU A 128 -0.34 26.63 -0.91
C GLU A 128 -0.42 27.86 0.01
N TYR A 129 -1.41 28.73 -0.20
CA TYR A 129 -1.67 29.86 0.69
C TYR A 129 -2.05 29.40 2.10
N PHE A 130 -2.87 28.35 2.22
CA PHE A 130 -3.22 27.78 3.52
C PHE A 130 -1.99 27.26 4.26
N GLU A 131 -1.11 26.53 3.58
CA GLU A 131 0.14 25.99 4.13
C GLU A 131 1.11 27.11 4.54
N SER A 132 1.28 28.16 3.73
CA SER A 132 2.19 29.26 4.04
C SER A 132 1.77 30.06 5.29
N VAL A 133 0.48 30.14 5.57
CA VAL A 133 -0.04 30.76 6.80
C VAL A 133 -0.01 29.79 7.99
N ARG A 134 -0.31 28.50 7.76
CA ARG A 134 -0.46 27.50 8.83
C ARG A 134 0.87 26.96 9.33
N ASN A 135 1.82 26.64 8.46
CA ASN A 135 3.06 25.95 8.83
C ASN A 135 3.88 26.74 9.85
N PRO A 136 4.12 28.06 9.69
CA PRO A 136 4.88 28.82 10.69
C PRO A 136 4.22 28.84 12.07
N ARG A 137 2.87 28.79 12.13
CA ARG A 137 2.13 28.69 13.40
C ARG A 137 2.33 27.33 14.05
N LEU A 138 2.23 26.26 13.26
CA LEU A 138 2.44 24.89 13.76
C LEU A 138 3.89 24.67 14.21
N GLU A 139 4.87 25.18 13.48
CA GLU A 139 6.29 25.10 13.85
C GLU A 139 6.56 25.79 15.17
N ARG A 140 5.99 26.99 15.39
CA ARG A 140 6.08 27.68 16.68
C ARG A 140 5.48 26.85 17.82
N TYR A 141 4.32 26.24 17.61
CA TYR A 141 3.72 25.39 18.65
C TYR A 141 4.55 24.13 18.90
N ALA A 142 5.10 23.52 17.84
CA ALA A 142 5.92 22.32 17.96
C ALA A 142 7.22 22.60 18.72
N SER A 143 7.93 23.69 18.40
CA SER A 143 9.17 24.05 19.09
C SER A 143 8.94 24.35 20.56
N GLU A 144 7.92 25.15 20.89
CA GLU A 144 7.59 25.47 22.28
C GLU A 144 7.12 24.24 23.05
N THR A 145 6.29 23.39 22.45
CA THR A 145 5.85 22.12 23.07
C THR A 145 7.03 21.19 23.34
N ASN A 146 7.96 21.02 22.38
CA ASN A 146 9.13 20.16 22.56
C ASN A 146 10.02 20.65 23.71
N LYS A 147 10.21 21.98 23.84
CA LYS A 147 10.91 22.56 24.99
C LYS A 147 10.23 22.20 26.31
N LEU A 148 8.89 22.31 26.38
CA LEU A 148 8.14 21.94 27.58
C LEU A 148 8.29 20.46 27.93
N ILE A 149 8.25 19.57 26.94
CA ILE A 149 8.41 18.13 27.14
C ILE A 149 9.83 17.79 27.65
N ILE A 150 10.88 18.39 27.08
CA ILE A 150 12.26 18.19 27.55
C ILE A 150 12.43 18.68 28.99
N ARG A 151 11.88 19.85 29.31
CA ARG A 151 11.89 20.40 30.67
C ARG A 151 11.09 19.54 31.63
N LEU A 152 9.96 19.00 31.19
CA LEU A 152 9.14 18.07 31.97
C LEU A 152 9.93 16.79 32.29
N HIS A 153 10.62 16.23 31.30
CA HIS A 153 11.49 15.06 31.51
C HIS A 153 12.61 15.35 32.52
N ARG A 154 13.31 16.48 32.40
CA ARG A 154 14.35 16.89 33.36
C ARG A 154 13.80 17.13 34.76
N LEU A 155 12.62 17.73 34.86
CA LEU A 155 11.95 17.98 36.14
C LEU A 155 11.60 16.66 36.84
N LEU A 156 11.16 15.66 36.09
CA LEU A 156 10.78 14.34 36.61
C LEU A 156 11.99 13.45 36.94
N LYS A 157 13.09 13.61 36.21
CA LYS A 157 14.34 12.89 36.45
C LYS A 157 14.88 13.29 37.84
N ASP A 158 15.11 12.29 38.68
CA ASP A 158 15.66 12.44 40.04
C ASP A 158 14.86 13.40 40.95
N LEU A 159 13.52 13.44 40.80
CA LEU A 159 12.64 14.34 41.54
C LEU A 159 12.79 14.20 43.07
N PRO A 160 13.29 15.21 43.79
CA PRO A 160 13.53 15.11 45.23
C PRO A 160 12.22 14.97 46.04
N THR A 161 12.29 14.20 47.13
CA THR A 161 11.15 14.04 48.07
C THR A 161 11.04 15.21 49.04
N ASP A 162 12.16 15.80 49.43
CA ASP A 162 12.22 16.97 50.32
C ASP A 162 11.72 18.24 49.61
N ALA A 163 10.94 19.06 50.31
CA ALA A 163 10.30 20.24 49.73
C ALA A 163 11.30 21.35 49.36
N VAL A 164 12.39 21.50 50.11
CA VAL A 164 13.42 22.52 49.86
C VAL A 164 14.26 22.11 48.67
N GLN A 165 14.75 20.87 48.66
CA GLN A 165 15.52 20.32 47.53
C GLN A 165 14.69 20.30 46.24
N ARG A 166 13.41 19.98 46.33
CA ARG A 166 12.50 20.03 45.17
C ARG A 166 12.34 21.43 44.61
N LYS A 167 12.21 22.44 45.47
CA LYS A 167 12.13 23.84 45.01
C LYS A 167 13.43 24.26 44.31
N GLN A 168 14.58 23.84 44.83
CA GLN A 168 15.88 24.09 44.20
C GLN A 168 15.99 23.38 42.85
N HIS A 169 15.60 22.11 42.76
CA HIS A 169 15.53 21.34 41.51
C HIS A 169 14.61 21.98 40.46
N GLU A 170 13.42 22.43 40.88
CA GLU A 170 12.47 23.15 40.03
C GLU A 170 13.08 24.44 39.44
N GLN A 171 13.86 25.18 40.24
CA GLN A 171 14.51 26.43 39.82
C GLN A 171 15.77 26.20 38.96
N GLN A 172 16.51 25.11 39.20
CA GLN A 172 17.64 24.70 38.37
C GLN A 172 17.18 24.20 37.00
N THR A 173 16.02 23.54 36.93
CA THR A 173 15.47 23.04 35.66
C THR A 173 15.00 24.17 34.75
N VAL A 174 14.36 25.20 35.33
CA VAL A 174 13.84 26.35 34.59
C VAL A 174 14.04 27.63 35.40
N PRO A 175 14.71 28.66 34.86
CA PRO A 175 14.84 29.96 35.51
C PRO A 175 13.46 30.61 35.74
N TRP A 176 13.19 31.06 36.96
CA TRP A 176 11.94 31.71 37.30
C TRP A 176 12.05 33.23 37.12
N LEU A 177 11.05 33.83 36.47
CA LEU A 177 11.01 35.28 36.34
C LEU A 177 10.92 35.95 37.72
N ASP A 178 11.61 37.08 37.87
CA ASP A 178 11.57 37.84 39.12
C ASP A 178 10.19 38.51 39.30
N GLY A 179 9.63 38.35 40.49
CA GLY A 179 8.32 38.88 40.89
C GLY A 179 8.23 40.40 40.80
N SER A 180 9.36 41.11 40.97
CA SER A 180 9.39 42.58 40.89
C SER A 180 9.05 43.10 39.48
N SER A 181 9.37 42.32 38.46
CA SER A 181 9.19 42.68 37.05
C SER A 181 7.76 42.50 36.53
N VAL A 182 6.92 41.72 37.25
CA VAL A 182 5.58 41.32 36.79
C VAL A 182 4.50 41.87 37.71
N LYS A 183 3.99 43.07 37.41
CA LYS A 183 2.93 43.75 38.18
C LYS A 183 1.52 43.19 37.92
N LEU A 184 1.28 42.64 36.73
CA LEU A 184 -0.01 42.11 36.29
C LEU A 184 0.13 40.64 35.87
N CYS A 185 -0.90 39.82 36.11
CA CYS A 185 -0.90 38.45 35.62
C CYS A 185 -0.95 38.44 34.07
N PRO A 186 0.03 37.84 33.36
CA PRO A 186 0.06 37.83 31.90
C PRO A 186 -1.14 37.14 31.24
N SER A 187 -1.82 36.24 31.96
CA SER A 187 -2.97 35.48 31.42
C SER A 187 -4.30 36.21 31.55
N CYS A 188 -4.52 37.00 32.61
CA CYS A 188 -5.81 37.67 32.86
C CYS A 188 -5.72 39.18 33.06
N ALA A 189 -4.51 39.76 32.96
CA ALA A 189 -4.20 41.17 33.15
C ALA A 189 -4.55 41.77 34.52
N LYS A 190 -4.98 40.97 35.50
CA LYS A 190 -5.29 41.44 36.87
C LYS A 190 -4.01 41.70 37.66
N SER A 191 -3.98 42.82 38.40
CA SER A 191 -2.86 43.22 39.25
C SER A 191 -2.63 42.27 40.42
N PHE A 192 -1.37 42.03 40.78
CA PHE A 192 -1.03 41.31 41.99
C PHE A 192 -1.16 42.20 43.24
N HIS A 193 -1.60 41.61 44.35
CA HIS A 193 -1.74 42.25 45.66
C HIS A 193 -1.76 41.17 46.75
N PHE A 194 -1.92 41.55 48.02
CA PHE A 194 -1.83 40.60 49.15
C PHE A 194 -2.73 39.34 49.00
N ALA A 195 -3.96 39.51 48.51
CA ALA A 195 -4.91 38.41 48.27
C ALA A 195 -4.75 37.72 46.91
N ARG A 196 -4.08 38.35 45.93
CA ARG A 196 -3.77 37.77 44.62
C ARG A 196 -2.25 37.66 44.50
N ARG A 197 -1.71 36.55 44.99
CA ARG A 197 -0.26 36.27 45.03
C ARG A 197 0.26 35.79 43.67
N GLN A 198 1.56 35.95 43.48
CA GLN A 198 2.30 35.46 42.33
C GLN A 198 2.64 33.97 42.49
N HIS A 199 2.58 33.22 41.40
CA HIS A 199 2.99 31.82 41.32
C HIS A 199 3.78 31.57 40.05
N HIS A 200 4.80 30.71 40.12
CA HIS A 200 5.60 30.36 38.95
C HIS A 200 5.12 29.07 38.26
N CYS A 201 5.16 29.06 36.93
CA CYS A 201 5.03 27.86 36.13
C CYS A 201 6.32 27.05 36.21
N ARG A 202 6.23 25.75 36.53
CA ARG A 202 7.41 24.87 36.67
C ARG A 202 8.08 24.50 35.34
N LEU A 203 7.44 24.78 34.19
CA LEU A 203 7.99 24.44 32.86
C LEU A 203 8.47 25.65 32.06
N CYS A 204 7.89 26.84 32.26
CA CYS A 204 8.34 28.04 31.56
C CYS A 204 8.89 29.14 32.47
N GLY A 205 8.81 28.99 33.80
CA GLY A 205 9.29 30.01 34.75
C GLY A 205 8.44 31.29 34.81
N GLY A 206 7.40 31.39 33.99
CA GLY A 206 6.49 32.53 33.95
C GLY A 206 5.64 32.68 35.22
N ILE A 207 5.26 33.93 35.53
CA ILE A 207 4.43 34.25 36.71
C ILE A 207 2.95 34.30 36.33
N MET A 208 2.08 33.69 37.14
CA MET A 208 0.62 33.75 37.03
C MET A 208 -0.06 33.86 38.40
N CYS A 209 -1.34 34.24 38.40
CA CYS A 209 -2.18 34.16 39.60
C CYS A 209 -2.73 32.74 39.80
N ASN A 210 -3.32 32.46 40.98
CA ASN A 210 -3.86 31.14 41.28
C ASN A 210 -4.95 30.71 40.30
N ASP A 211 -5.87 31.62 39.93
CA ASP A 211 -6.97 31.36 38.98
C ASP A 211 -6.47 30.92 37.59
N CYS A 212 -5.30 31.45 37.18
CA CYS A 212 -4.65 31.17 35.90
C CYS A 212 -3.62 30.03 35.98
N SER A 213 -3.46 29.43 37.16
CA SER A 213 -2.62 28.25 37.34
C SER A 213 -3.41 26.96 37.16
N ARG A 214 -2.72 25.93 36.69
CA ARG A 214 -3.24 24.58 36.50
C ARG A 214 -2.25 23.58 37.08
N PHE A 215 -2.70 22.35 37.30
CA PHE A 215 -1.91 21.30 37.93
C PHE A 215 -1.93 20.07 37.05
N LEU A 216 -0.75 19.65 36.60
CA LEU A 216 -0.56 18.41 35.85
C LEU A 216 -0.22 17.30 36.84
N GLN A 217 -1.04 16.25 36.92
CA GLN A 217 -0.78 15.08 37.75
C GLN A 217 0.52 14.40 37.33
N LEU A 218 1.26 13.86 38.31
CA LEU A 218 2.57 13.26 38.07
C LEU A 218 2.50 12.07 37.09
N GLU A 219 1.44 11.26 37.16
CA GLU A 219 1.22 10.14 36.22
C GLU A 219 1.14 10.63 34.77
N ASN A 220 0.29 11.62 34.50
CA ASN A 220 0.14 12.21 33.17
C ASN A 220 1.44 12.88 32.71
N ALA A 221 2.17 13.52 33.64
CA ALA A 221 3.47 14.11 33.36
C ALA A 221 4.51 13.07 32.91
N MET A 222 4.54 11.90 33.56
CA MET A 222 5.44 10.79 33.19
C MET A 222 5.10 10.23 31.81
N GLN A 223 3.81 10.03 31.52
CA GLN A 223 3.34 9.60 30.20
C GLN A 223 3.78 10.60 29.12
N LEU A 224 3.50 11.90 29.30
CA LEU A 224 3.91 12.96 28.38
C LEU A 224 5.43 13.02 28.17
N ALA A 225 6.21 12.90 29.24
CA ALA A 225 7.67 12.89 29.15
C ALA A 225 8.21 11.66 28.40
N SER A 226 7.56 10.51 28.54
CA SER A 226 7.94 9.28 27.83
C SER A 226 7.75 9.37 26.31
N LEU A 227 6.84 10.24 25.83
CA LEU A 227 6.61 10.47 24.40
C LEU A 227 7.81 11.09 23.67
N SER A 228 8.78 11.64 24.40
CA SER A 228 9.98 12.28 23.84
C SER A 228 11.14 11.32 23.62
N SER A 229 11.13 10.15 24.25
CA SER A 229 12.33 9.33 24.40
C SER A 229 12.23 8.05 23.57
N THR A 230 12.97 8.00 22.47
CA THR A 230 13.22 6.76 21.72
C THR A 230 14.29 5.87 22.39
N ARG A 231 15.00 6.37 23.41
CA ARG A 231 16.08 5.67 24.12
C ARG A 231 16.36 6.23 25.54
N SER A 232 15.41 6.16 26.46
CA SER A 232 15.73 6.39 27.88
C SER A 232 15.13 5.30 28.75
N ASP A 233 15.87 4.93 29.79
CA ASP A 233 15.44 4.00 30.83
C ASP A 233 14.02 4.35 31.29
N PRO A 234 13.14 3.33 31.47
CA PRO A 234 11.79 3.58 31.95
C PRO A 234 11.87 4.30 33.30
N LEU A 235 11.17 5.45 33.40
CA LEU A 235 10.94 6.18 34.65
C LEU A 235 10.05 5.32 35.56
N GLN A 236 10.59 4.22 36.12
CA GLN A 236 9.77 3.12 36.66
C GLN A 236 9.72 3.02 38.19
N GLN A 237 10.23 4.01 38.94
CA GLN A 237 10.30 3.90 40.40
C GLN A 237 9.81 5.13 41.15
N LEU A 238 8.49 5.39 41.14
CA LEU A 238 7.85 6.26 42.15
C LEU A 238 6.47 5.69 42.54
N GLN A 239 6.45 4.54 43.21
CA GLN A 239 5.22 3.86 43.69
C GLN A 239 4.47 4.60 44.82
N HIS A 240 4.80 5.86 45.16
CA HIS A 240 4.25 6.56 46.34
C HIS A 240 3.86 8.03 46.10
N HIS A 241 3.50 8.43 44.88
CA HIS A 241 3.27 9.86 44.55
C HIS A 241 1.92 10.19 43.90
N GLU A 242 0.86 9.45 44.27
CA GLU A 242 -0.48 9.62 43.71
C GLU A 242 -1.09 11.03 43.93
N ASP A 243 -0.62 11.79 44.94
CA ASP A 243 -1.12 13.15 45.23
C ASP A 243 -0.22 14.30 44.77
N ARG A 244 0.80 14.03 43.94
CA ARG A 244 1.74 15.07 43.50
C ARG A 244 1.35 15.63 42.14
N ALA A 245 1.29 16.95 42.04
CA ALA A 245 1.07 17.66 40.78
C ALA A 245 2.11 18.74 40.52
N ILE A 246 2.37 19.01 39.25
CA ILE A 246 3.27 20.06 38.77
C ILE A 246 2.42 21.28 38.41
N ARG A 247 2.71 22.44 39.01
CA ARG A 247 1.96 23.67 38.72
C ARG A 247 2.43 24.30 37.40
N LEU A 248 1.49 24.48 36.48
CA LEU A 248 1.70 25.07 35.16
C LEU A 248 0.87 26.35 34.98
N CYS A 249 1.27 27.19 34.04
CA CYS A 249 0.37 28.19 33.49
C CYS A 249 -0.59 27.54 32.49
N GLN A 250 -1.74 28.18 32.23
CA GLN A 250 -2.74 27.68 31.30
C GLN A 250 -2.17 27.44 29.88
N HIS A 251 -1.24 28.28 29.42
CA HIS A 251 -0.65 28.14 28.09
C HIS A 251 0.21 26.87 27.97
N CYS A 252 1.08 26.60 28.95
CA CYS A 252 1.91 25.39 28.94
C CYS A 252 1.08 24.11 29.01
N LEU A 253 0.03 24.10 29.85
CA LEU A 253 -0.86 22.94 29.91
C LEU A 253 -1.57 22.71 28.56
N TRP A 254 -2.10 23.76 27.93
CA TRP A 254 -2.74 23.65 26.62
C TRP A 254 -1.80 23.08 25.53
N LEU A 255 -0.53 23.49 25.51
CA LEU A 255 0.46 22.95 24.57
C LEU A 255 0.71 21.45 24.81
N LEU A 256 0.80 21.02 26.07
CA LEU A 256 0.96 19.62 26.44
C LEU A 256 -0.28 18.79 26.09
N ASP A 257 -1.48 19.28 26.41
CA ASP A 257 -2.76 18.63 26.08
C ASP A 257 -2.89 18.49 24.56
N THR A 258 -2.58 19.54 23.79
CA THR A 258 -2.61 19.50 22.32
C THR A 258 -1.65 18.44 21.75
N ARG A 259 -0.49 18.26 22.39
CA ARG A 259 0.48 17.23 21.99
C ARG A 259 -0.02 15.83 22.29
N GLN A 260 -0.67 15.66 23.44
CA GLN A 260 -1.32 14.42 23.85
C GLN A 260 -2.44 14.07 22.89
N ASP A 261 -3.38 15.00 22.63
CA ASP A 261 -4.45 14.83 21.65
C ASP A 261 -3.91 14.44 20.26
N MET A 262 -2.82 15.08 19.82
CA MET A 262 -2.19 14.71 18.55
C MET A 262 -1.58 13.30 18.60
N HIS A 263 -0.96 12.91 19.71
CA HIS A 263 -0.41 11.56 19.88
C HIS A 263 -1.53 10.51 19.93
N GLU A 264 -2.58 10.77 20.70
CA GLU A 264 -3.76 9.92 20.80
C GLU A 264 -4.47 9.80 19.46
N SER A 265 -4.71 10.89 18.71
CA SER A 265 -5.34 10.80 17.38
C SER A 265 -4.55 9.96 16.37
N ARG A 266 -3.23 9.81 16.57
CA ARG A 266 -2.34 9.00 15.72
C ARG A 266 -2.21 7.55 16.20
N THR A 267 -2.32 7.32 17.50
CA THR A 267 -2.08 6.00 18.11
C THR A 267 -3.37 5.30 18.50
N CYS A 268 -4.47 6.03 18.63
CA CYS A 268 -5.78 5.48 18.88
C CYS A 268 -6.18 4.62 17.68
N HIS A 269 -6.40 3.34 17.96
CA HIS A 269 -7.01 2.42 17.02
C HIS A 269 -8.30 1.94 17.69
N PRO A 270 -9.41 2.70 17.56
CA PRO A 270 -10.67 2.36 18.18
C PRO A 270 -11.09 0.94 17.78
N LEU A 271 -11.81 0.25 18.67
CA LEU A 271 -12.26 -1.12 18.41
C LEU A 271 -13.05 -1.21 17.09
N LEU A 272 -13.84 -0.19 16.77
CA LEU A 272 -14.56 -0.07 15.51
C LEU A 272 -13.60 -0.13 14.30
N ALA A 273 -12.52 0.66 14.33
CA ALA A 273 -11.53 0.70 13.25
C ALA A 273 -10.83 -0.65 13.10
N LYS A 274 -10.42 -1.28 14.21
CA LYS A 274 -9.79 -2.61 14.21
C LYS A 274 -10.67 -3.67 13.54
N VAL A 275 -11.95 -3.77 13.95
CA VAL A 275 -12.87 -4.76 13.38
C VAL A 275 -13.19 -4.44 11.91
N TYR A 276 -13.27 -3.16 11.55
CA TYR A 276 -13.48 -2.75 10.17
C TYR A 276 -12.27 -3.09 9.27
N ASP A 277 -11.04 -2.92 9.77
CA ASP A 277 -9.83 -3.29 9.04
C ASP A 277 -9.75 -4.81 8.82
N GLU A 278 -10.14 -5.61 9.82
CA GLU A 278 -10.30 -7.07 9.66
C GLU A 278 -11.30 -7.41 8.54
N ILE A 279 -12.45 -6.72 8.48
CA ILE A 279 -13.43 -6.90 7.40
C ILE A 279 -12.82 -6.53 6.05
N ARG A 280 -12.11 -5.41 5.96
CA ARG A 280 -11.45 -4.97 4.71
C ARG A 280 -10.37 -5.95 4.26
N GLN A 281 -9.67 -6.58 5.19
CA GLN A 281 -8.70 -7.62 4.87
C GLN A 281 -9.38 -8.86 4.29
N LEU A 282 -10.48 -9.33 4.89
CA LEU A 282 -11.28 -10.44 4.35
C LEU A 282 -11.84 -10.14 2.95
N GLN A 283 -12.30 -8.91 2.72
CA GLN A 283 -12.77 -8.46 1.40
C GLN A 283 -11.67 -8.50 0.33
N LYS A 284 -10.43 -8.15 0.69
CA LYS A 284 -9.29 -8.24 -0.22
C LYS A 284 -8.90 -9.70 -0.48
N GLN A 285 -8.97 -10.56 0.54
CA GLN A 285 -8.60 -11.97 0.43
C GLN A 285 -9.56 -12.77 -0.48
N VAL A 286 -10.86 -12.47 -0.44
CA VAL A 286 -11.87 -13.20 -1.24
C VAL A 286 -12.01 -12.69 -2.67
N ALA A 287 -11.53 -11.47 -2.97
CA ALA A 287 -11.58 -10.92 -4.33
C ALA A 287 -10.97 -11.85 -5.41
N PRO A 288 -9.74 -12.38 -5.25
CA PRO A 288 -9.18 -13.32 -6.23
C PRO A 288 -9.95 -14.64 -6.29
N ASP A 289 -10.49 -15.14 -5.17
CA ASP A 289 -11.30 -16.36 -5.16
C ASP A 289 -12.57 -16.19 -6.00
N LEU A 290 -13.21 -15.01 -5.99
CA LEU A 290 -14.38 -14.70 -6.81
C LEU A 290 -14.06 -14.72 -8.32
N GLU A 291 -12.93 -14.13 -8.69
CA GLU A 291 -12.45 -14.11 -10.08
C GLU A 291 -12.09 -15.52 -10.56
N MET A 292 -11.39 -16.28 -9.72
CA MET A 292 -11.05 -17.67 -9.98
C MET A 292 -12.29 -18.55 -10.12
N TYR A 293 -13.30 -18.36 -9.27
CA TYR A 293 -14.57 -19.11 -9.38
C TYR A 293 -15.24 -18.86 -10.73
N ALA A 294 -15.33 -17.59 -11.16
CA ALA A 294 -15.89 -17.26 -12.47
C ALA A 294 -15.09 -17.92 -13.61
N LYS A 295 -13.76 -17.92 -13.52
CA LYS A 295 -12.88 -18.59 -14.49
C LYS A 295 -13.11 -20.10 -14.55
N ILE A 296 -13.19 -20.78 -13.40
CA ILE A 296 -13.46 -22.22 -13.33
C ILE A 296 -14.82 -22.54 -13.95
N ILE A 297 -15.87 -21.78 -13.62
CA ILE A 297 -17.21 -22.00 -14.19
C ILE A 297 -17.21 -21.82 -15.72
N ASN A 298 -16.55 -20.79 -16.24
CA ASN A 298 -16.45 -20.58 -17.68
C ASN A 298 -15.70 -21.73 -18.37
N SER A 299 -14.55 -22.16 -17.83
CA SER A 299 -13.78 -23.29 -18.36
C SER A 299 -14.59 -24.60 -18.39
N LEU A 300 -15.40 -24.86 -17.35
CA LEU A 300 -16.31 -26.01 -17.32
C LEU A 300 -17.44 -25.92 -18.35
N LEU A 301 -18.04 -24.73 -18.53
CA LEU A 301 -19.08 -24.49 -19.53
C LEU A 301 -18.54 -24.54 -20.96
N ASP A 302 -17.27 -24.16 -21.15
CA ASP A 302 -16.55 -24.34 -22.39
C ASP A 302 -16.16 -25.80 -22.60
N GLY A 303 -16.34 -26.71 -21.64
CA GLY A 303 -16.01 -28.13 -21.79
C GLY A 303 -14.51 -28.41 -21.79
N GLU A 304 -13.71 -27.53 -21.20
CA GLU A 304 -12.32 -27.82 -20.91
C GLU A 304 -12.22 -28.82 -19.75
N SER A 305 -11.07 -29.50 -19.66
CA SER A 305 -10.81 -30.51 -18.61
C SER A 305 -9.74 -30.06 -17.60
N ILE A 306 -9.45 -28.75 -17.52
CA ILE A 306 -8.45 -28.21 -16.59
C ILE A 306 -8.96 -28.30 -15.14
N PHE A 307 -10.20 -27.85 -14.93
CA PHE A 307 -10.84 -27.83 -13.63
C PHE A 307 -11.94 -28.87 -13.55
N THR A 308 -12.28 -29.25 -12.32
CA THR A 308 -13.34 -30.21 -12.01
C THR A 308 -14.51 -29.55 -11.27
N LEU A 309 -15.67 -30.22 -11.26
CA LEU A 309 -16.80 -29.78 -10.43
C LEU A 309 -16.46 -29.74 -8.93
N ALA A 310 -15.58 -30.63 -8.47
CA ALA A 310 -15.11 -30.65 -7.10
C ALA A 310 -14.29 -29.39 -6.77
N ASP A 311 -13.43 -28.94 -7.70
CA ASP A 311 -12.66 -27.70 -7.56
C ASP A 311 -13.59 -26.48 -7.41
N ALA A 312 -14.60 -26.39 -8.28
CA ALA A 312 -15.61 -25.33 -8.21
C ALA A 312 -16.41 -25.36 -6.90
N GLY A 313 -16.83 -26.56 -6.45
CA GLY A 313 -17.55 -26.74 -5.19
C GLY A 313 -16.71 -26.35 -3.97
N ALA A 314 -15.44 -26.75 -3.95
CA ALA A 314 -14.49 -26.44 -2.89
C ALA A 314 -14.25 -24.93 -2.76
N LEU A 315 -13.99 -24.25 -3.89
CA LEU A 315 -13.79 -22.80 -3.91
C LEU A 315 -15.05 -22.03 -3.50
N ARG A 316 -16.23 -22.46 -3.96
CA ARG A 316 -17.51 -21.88 -3.53
C ARG A 316 -17.73 -22.02 -2.03
N GLY A 317 -17.36 -23.17 -1.46
CA GLY A 317 -17.39 -23.40 -0.02
C GLY A 317 -16.49 -22.43 0.75
N LYS A 318 -15.24 -22.23 0.29
CA LYS A 318 -14.30 -21.27 0.86
C LYS A 318 -14.85 -19.83 0.83
N ILE A 319 -15.41 -19.41 -0.30
CA ILE A 319 -16.06 -18.08 -0.43
C ILE A 319 -17.21 -17.94 0.58
N GLY A 320 -18.01 -18.99 0.77
CA GLY A 320 -19.08 -19.03 1.78
C GLY A 320 -18.57 -18.83 3.22
N GLN A 321 -17.48 -19.50 3.60
CA GLN A 321 -16.86 -19.35 4.93
C GLN A 321 -16.35 -17.92 5.18
N VAL A 322 -15.78 -17.28 4.16
CA VAL A 322 -15.38 -15.86 4.25
C VAL A 322 -16.62 -14.96 4.41
N ALA A 323 -17.71 -15.24 3.68
CA ALA A 323 -18.96 -14.49 3.81
C ALA A 323 -19.53 -14.57 5.23
N GLU A 324 -19.55 -15.76 5.84
CA GLU A 324 -19.96 -15.98 7.24
C GLU A 324 -19.08 -15.21 8.22
N THR A 325 -17.76 -15.23 8.00
CA THR A 325 -16.81 -14.49 8.84
C THR A 325 -17.05 -12.99 8.75
N ILE A 326 -17.28 -12.45 7.56
CA ILE A 326 -17.60 -11.03 7.37
C ILE A 326 -18.94 -10.69 8.04
N ASP A 327 -19.96 -11.54 7.91
CA ASP A 327 -21.26 -11.33 8.59
C ASP A 327 -21.08 -11.28 10.12
N LEU A 328 -20.34 -12.23 10.69
CA LEU A 328 -20.05 -12.28 12.12
C LEU A 328 -19.31 -11.03 12.62
N ARG A 329 -18.26 -10.58 11.92
CA ARG A 329 -17.53 -9.37 12.27
C ARG A 329 -18.39 -8.12 12.13
N SER A 330 -19.22 -8.04 11.09
CA SER A 330 -20.14 -6.91 10.91
C SER A 330 -21.23 -6.86 11.99
N LYS A 331 -21.68 -8.00 12.53
CA LYS A 331 -22.56 -8.07 13.70
C LYS A 331 -21.87 -7.57 14.97
N ARG A 332 -20.59 -7.93 15.17
CA ARG A 332 -19.77 -7.43 16.29
C ARG A 332 -19.62 -5.91 16.27
N ILE A 333 -19.59 -5.27 15.10
CA ILE A 333 -19.58 -3.80 15.00
C ILE A 333 -20.84 -3.18 15.63
N LEU A 334 -22.00 -3.82 15.49
CA LEU A 334 -23.25 -3.33 16.08
C LEU A 334 -23.28 -3.45 17.61
N THR A 335 -22.48 -4.34 18.21
CA THR A 335 -22.45 -4.53 19.67
C THR A 335 -21.54 -3.53 20.38
N ILE A 336 -20.76 -2.73 19.63
CA ILE A 336 -19.94 -1.66 20.21
C ILE A 336 -20.89 -0.59 20.75
N HIS A 337 -20.71 -0.18 22.01
CA HIS A 337 -21.53 0.86 22.65
C HIS A 337 -21.51 2.18 21.85
N SER A 338 -22.66 2.81 21.68
CA SER A 338 -22.81 4.19 21.19
C SER A 338 -24.12 4.77 21.71
N GLU A 339 -24.15 6.09 21.86
CA GLU A 339 -25.37 6.81 22.21
C GLU A 339 -26.45 6.65 21.11
N PRO A 340 -27.72 6.40 21.48
CA PRO A 340 -28.82 6.33 20.53
C PRO A 340 -28.98 7.64 19.72
N GLY A 341 -29.13 7.51 18.40
CA GLY A 341 -29.26 8.66 17.49
C GLY A 341 -27.93 9.35 17.15
N SER A 342 -26.81 8.86 17.68
CA SER A 342 -25.49 9.42 17.37
C SER A 342 -25.03 9.10 15.95
N ARG A 343 -24.08 9.91 15.46
CA ARG A 343 -23.37 9.62 14.19
C ARG A 343 -22.62 8.29 14.25
N GLU A 344 -22.18 7.88 15.43
CA GLU A 344 -21.48 6.60 15.62
C GLU A 344 -22.43 5.41 15.40
N GLU A 345 -23.65 5.48 15.92
CA GLU A 345 -24.67 4.45 15.67
C GLU A 345 -25.03 4.37 14.17
N ALA A 346 -25.20 5.54 13.52
CA ALA A 346 -25.47 5.60 12.08
C ALA A 346 -24.32 4.98 11.26
N LEU A 347 -23.06 5.25 11.64
CA LEU A 347 -21.88 4.68 11.00
C LEU A 347 -21.84 3.15 11.14
N LYS A 348 -22.09 2.60 12.34
CA LYS A 348 -22.14 1.15 12.58
C LYS A 348 -23.19 0.45 11.70
N LYS A 349 -24.39 1.04 11.61
CA LYS A 349 -25.48 0.55 10.75
C LYS A 349 -25.11 0.62 9.27
N ALA A 350 -24.46 1.69 8.82
CA ALA A 350 -24.00 1.83 7.44
C ALA A 350 -22.93 0.79 7.07
N ILE A 351 -21.95 0.56 7.95
CA ILE A 351 -20.93 -0.49 7.75
C ILE A 351 -21.59 -1.86 7.64
N ARG A 352 -22.51 -2.19 8.56
CA ARG A 352 -23.27 -3.44 8.52
C ARG A 352 -24.02 -3.61 7.20
N LEU A 353 -24.77 -2.58 6.78
CA LEU A 353 -25.55 -2.61 5.54
C LEU A 353 -24.65 -2.85 4.33
N SER A 354 -23.50 -2.16 4.26
CA SER A 354 -22.51 -2.35 3.20
C SER A 354 -21.97 -3.80 3.17
N CYS A 355 -21.70 -4.40 4.33
CA CYS A 355 -21.25 -5.80 4.41
C CYS A 355 -22.32 -6.78 3.91
N VAL A 356 -23.58 -6.60 4.33
CA VAL A 356 -24.72 -7.42 3.87
C VAL A 356 -24.89 -7.33 2.37
N GLN A 357 -24.85 -6.11 1.84
CA GLN A 357 -25.02 -5.87 0.41
C GLN A 357 -23.92 -6.56 -0.39
N MET A 358 -22.66 -6.40 0.00
CA MET A 358 -21.53 -7.05 -0.67
C MET A 358 -21.63 -8.58 -0.60
N ILE A 359 -21.95 -9.17 0.56
CA ILE A 359 -22.15 -10.63 0.68
C ILE A 359 -23.22 -11.09 -0.30
N LYS A 360 -24.36 -10.38 -0.33
CA LYS A 360 -25.49 -10.72 -1.20
C LYS A 360 -25.11 -10.65 -2.69
N GLU A 361 -24.47 -9.56 -3.11
CA GLU A 361 -24.21 -9.24 -4.53
C GLU A 361 -22.95 -9.92 -5.11
N ARG A 362 -21.99 -10.30 -4.27
CA ARG A 362 -20.69 -10.82 -4.72
C ARG A 362 -20.46 -12.28 -4.34
N MET A 363 -21.04 -12.77 -3.24
CA MET A 363 -20.72 -14.10 -2.70
C MET A 363 -21.90 -15.07 -2.77
N LEU A 364 -23.13 -14.60 -2.48
CA LEU A 364 -24.32 -15.44 -2.52
C LEU A 364 -24.96 -15.51 -3.91
N SER A 365 -24.83 -14.46 -4.71
CA SER A 365 -25.30 -14.40 -6.10
C SER A 365 -24.30 -14.95 -7.11
N LEU A 366 -23.39 -15.84 -6.68
CA LEU A 366 -22.51 -16.56 -7.59
C LEU A 366 -23.31 -17.48 -8.53
N PRO A 367 -22.88 -17.65 -9.80
CA PRO A 367 -23.48 -18.63 -10.70
C PRO A 367 -23.59 -20.00 -10.04
N PRO A 368 -24.70 -20.73 -10.22
CA PRO A 368 -24.79 -22.10 -9.71
C PRO A 368 -23.79 -23.02 -10.43
N LEU A 369 -23.42 -24.10 -9.77
CA LEU A 369 -22.62 -25.15 -10.38
C LEU A 369 -23.41 -25.78 -11.55
N PRO A 370 -22.80 -25.93 -12.75
CA PRO A 370 -23.46 -26.59 -13.88
C PRO A 370 -23.70 -28.07 -13.58
N ASP A 371 -24.75 -28.64 -14.19
CA ASP A 371 -25.06 -30.06 -14.03
C ASP A 371 -23.96 -30.96 -14.62
N GLU A 372 -23.60 -32.02 -13.90
CA GLU A 372 -22.56 -32.96 -14.32
C GLU A 372 -22.88 -33.60 -15.68
N ALA A 373 -24.15 -33.91 -15.93
CA ALA A 373 -24.60 -34.48 -17.20
C ALA A 373 -24.40 -33.49 -18.37
N LEU A 374 -24.64 -32.20 -18.13
CA LEU A 374 -24.44 -31.15 -19.13
C LEU A 374 -22.95 -30.98 -19.44
N ILE A 375 -22.09 -30.94 -18.42
CA ILE A 375 -20.64 -30.83 -18.61
C ILE A 375 -20.12 -32.04 -19.41
N LYS A 376 -20.53 -33.26 -19.05
CA LYS A 376 -20.17 -34.48 -19.79
C LYS A 376 -20.62 -34.42 -21.23
N GLN A 377 -21.83 -33.94 -21.50
CA GLN A 377 -22.34 -33.79 -22.87
C GLN A 377 -21.53 -32.77 -23.68
N ILE A 378 -21.14 -31.64 -23.07
CA ILE A 378 -20.32 -30.61 -23.74
C ILE A 378 -18.92 -31.16 -24.02
N GLN A 379 -18.30 -31.83 -23.04
CA GLN A 379 -16.99 -32.45 -23.19
C GLN A 379 -16.98 -33.53 -24.28
N GLU A 380 -17.99 -34.41 -24.32
CA GLU A 380 -18.11 -35.43 -25.37
C GLU A 380 -18.32 -34.79 -26.74
N ARG A 381 -19.16 -33.76 -26.84
CA ARG A 381 -19.35 -33.01 -28.09
C ARG A 381 -18.04 -32.42 -28.61
N LYS A 382 -17.27 -31.74 -27.75
CA LYS A 382 -15.95 -31.18 -28.12
C LYS A 382 -14.95 -32.27 -28.51
N ARG A 383 -14.95 -33.41 -27.81
CA ARG A 383 -14.12 -34.56 -28.14
C ARG A 383 -14.43 -35.08 -29.55
N MET A 384 -15.70 -35.28 -29.86
CA MET A 384 -16.17 -35.72 -31.18
C MET A 384 -15.81 -34.70 -32.28
N GLU A 385 -16.01 -33.41 -32.04
CA GLU A 385 -15.65 -32.34 -32.99
C GLU A 385 -14.13 -32.29 -33.25
N THR A 386 -13.32 -32.47 -32.20
CA THR A 386 -11.86 -32.48 -32.32
C THR A 386 -11.38 -33.72 -33.08
N GLU A 387 -11.97 -34.89 -32.80
CA GLU A 387 -11.68 -36.12 -33.53
C GLU A 387 -12.05 -36.00 -35.01
N GLN A 388 -13.21 -35.42 -35.33
CA GLN A 388 -13.61 -35.13 -36.72
C GLN A 388 -12.65 -34.17 -37.41
N ARG A 389 -12.19 -33.10 -36.73
CA ARG A 389 -11.19 -32.18 -37.29
C ARG A 389 -9.88 -32.89 -37.59
N ILE A 390 -9.39 -33.69 -36.65
CA ILE A 390 -8.15 -34.47 -36.83
C ILE A 390 -8.28 -35.44 -38.00
N LEU A 391 -9.40 -36.16 -38.12
CA LEU A 391 -9.64 -37.08 -39.24
C LEU A 391 -9.70 -36.34 -40.59
N THR A 392 -10.30 -35.16 -40.61
CA THR A 392 -10.38 -34.33 -41.83
C THR A 392 -9.01 -33.78 -42.21
N GLU A 393 -8.23 -33.29 -41.24
CA GLU A 393 -6.84 -32.84 -41.45
C GLU A 393 -5.94 -33.98 -41.93
N GLN A 394 -6.05 -35.18 -41.34
CA GLN A 394 -5.30 -36.36 -41.78
C GLN A 394 -5.66 -36.75 -43.22
N ARG A 395 -6.94 -36.71 -43.59
CA ARG A 395 -7.39 -36.96 -44.97
C ARG A 395 -6.80 -35.94 -45.94
N MET A 396 -6.92 -34.65 -45.64
CA MET A 396 -6.37 -33.59 -46.48
C MET A 396 -4.85 -33.69 -46.62
N ALA A 397 -4.14 -34.07 -45.55
CA ALA A 397 -2.69 -34.29 -45.59
C ALA A 397 -2.29 -35.48 -46.47
N MET A 398 -3.07 -36.58 -46.43
CA MET A 398 -2.87 -37.75 -47.29
C MET A 398 -3.10 -37.39 -48.77
N GLU A 399 -4.20 -36.70 -49.09
CA GLU A 399 -4.50 -36.23 -50.45
C GLU A 399 -3.43 -35.25 -50.97
N ALA A 400 -2.89 -34.37 -50.11
CA ALA A 400 -1.79 -33.49 -50.47
C ALA A 400 -0.51 -34.28 -50.78
N TYR A 401 -0.18 -35.29 -49.95
CA TYR A 401 0.99 -36.15 -50.18
C TYR A 401 0.88 -36.92 -51.51
N GLU A 402 -0.31 -37.43 -51.85
CA GLU A 402 -0.56 -38.10 -53.14
C GLU A 402 -0.39 -37.15 -54.33
N ARG A 403 -0.86 -35.89 -54.23
CA ARG A 403 -0.64 -34.87 -55.29
C ARG A 403 0.83 -34.52 -55.48
N TYR A 404 1.60 -34.37 -54.40
CA TYR A 404 3.03 -34.07 -54.49
C TYR A 404 3.86 -35.30 -54.92
N GLY A 405 3.50 -36.50 -54.47
CA GLY A 405 4.11 -37.76 -54.92
C GLY A 405 3.87 -38.04 -56.40
N ALA A 406 2.66 -37.76 -56.90
CA ALA A 406 2.34 -37.87 -58.33
C ALA A 406 3.08 -36.85 -59.21
N ALA A 407 3.49 -35.70 -58.65
CA ALA A 407 4.29 -34.71 -59.37
C ALA A 407 5.80 -35.07 -59.49
N THR A 408 6.26 -36.15 -58.83
CA THR A 408 7.68 -36.57 -58.87
C THR A 408 7.97 -37.63 -59.95
N GLN A 409 7.01 -37.91 -60.84
CA GLN A 409 7.15 -38.85 -61.98
C GLN A 409 7.15 -38.19 -63.36
N VAL A 410 7.45 -36.89 -63.46
CA VAL A 410 7.74 -36.26 -64.76
C VAL A 410 9.10 -35.58 -64.66
N GLY A 411 10.09 -36.22 -65.28
CA GLY A 411 11.41 -35.64 -65.46
C GLY A 411 11.32 -34.35 -66.28
N VAL A 412 11.72 -33.24 -65.67
CA VAL A 412 12.09 -32.02 -66.39
C VAL A 412 13.38 -31.49 -65.75
N SER A 413 14.40 -31.39 -66.61
CA SER A 413 15.67 -30.72 -66.39
C SER A 413 15.51 -29.19 -66.45
N MET A 414 16.53 -28.45 -65.97
CA MET A 414 16.68 -26.98 -65.82
C MET A 414 16.16 -26.40 -64.49
N GLU A 415 16.84 -25.50 -63.79
CA GLU A 415 18.09 -24.79 -64.04
C GLU A 415 18.64 -24.20 -62.74
N ASN A 416 19.95 -24.05 -62.70
CA ASN A 416 20.74 -23.41 -61.67
C ASN A 416 20.43 -21.89 -61.61
N ARG A 417 19.86 -21.39 -60.50
CA ARG A 417 20.00 -19.98 -60.09
C ARG A 417 20.13 -19.84 -58.58
N ASN A 418 21.37 -19.53 -58.19
CA ASN A 418 21.76 -18.94 -56.91
C ASN A 418 21.20 -17.52 -56.72
N PHE A 419 21.28 -17.06 -55.46
CA PHE A 419 21.14 -15.70 -54.89
C PHE A 419 19.74 -15.40 -54.32
N ALA A 420 19.57 -15.00 -53.05
CA ALA A 420 20.41 -14.12 -52.24
C ALA A 420 20.43 -14.44 -50.74
N GLN A 421 21.45 -13.86 -50.13
CA GLN A 421 22.09 -14.05 -48.85
C GLN A 421 21.58 -13.07 -47.77
N GLY A 422 21.75 -13.46 -46.50
CA GLY A 422 21.70 -12.62 -45.30
C GLY A 422 21.76 -13.53 -44.06
N SER A 423 22.93 -14.11 -43.71
CA SER A 423 23.96 -13.55 -42.80
C SER A 423 23.34 -13.04 -41.49
N ASP A 424 23.31 -13.85 -40.42
CA ASP A 424 24.38 -14.23 -39.48
C ASP A 424 24.13 -13.51 -38.15
N LEU A 425 24.12 -14.26 -37.05
CA LEU A 425 25.12 -14.10 -36.00
C LEU A 425 24.98 -15.22 -34.96
N GLN A 426 26.14 -15.80 -34.68
CA GLN A 426 26.44 -16.90 -33.77
C GLN A 426 26.40 -16.47 -32.30
N SER A 427 26.12 -17.43 -31.41
CA SER A 427 26.87 -17.59 -30.14
C SER A 427 26.66 -19.03 -29.65
N LEU A 428 27.56 -19.94 -30.03
CA LEU A 428 28.56 -20.56 -29.15
C LEU A 428 28.07 -20.91 -27.73
N ASN A 429 28.02 -22.20 -27.40
CA ASN A 429 29.00 -22.70 -26.42
C ASN A 429 29.17 -24.22 -26.43
N ASN A 430 30.41 -24.56 -26.06
CA ASN A 430 31.08 -25.83 -26.16
C ASN A 430 30.61 -26.89 -25.16
N TRP A 431 30.75 -28.12 -25.61
CA TRP A 431 30.75 -29.43 -24.97
C TRP A 431 31.63 -29.58 -23.71
N SER A 432 31.22 -30.45 -22.76
CA SER A 432 32.01 -31.61 -22.25
C SER A 432 31.21 -32.51 -21.27
N ALA A 433 31.31 -33.83 -21.48
CA ALA A 433 30.74 -34.98 -20.74
C ALA A 433 31.57 -35.32 -19.45
N PRO A 434 31.37 -36.39 -18.60
CA PRO A 434 30.73 -37.69 -18.91
C PRO A 434 30.10 -38.58 -17.77
N GLN A 435 29.59 -39.75 -18.21
CA GLN A 435 29.39 -41.07 -17.56
C GLN A 435 28.57 -41.25 -16.26
N ALA A 436 27.51 -42.06 -16.35
CA ALA A 436 27.29 -43.19 -15.45
C ALA A 436 26.51 -44.31 -16.18
N SER A 437 27.20 -45.43 -16.40
CA SER A 437 26.61 -46.69 -16.82
C SER A 437 25.99 -47.39 -15.62
N THR A 438 24.73 -47.80 -15.70
CA THR A 438 24.22 -48.95 -14.94
C THR A 438 23.09 -49.60 -15.71
N ILE A 439 23.33 -50.84 -16.14
CA ILE A 439 22.33 -51.74 -16.71
C ILE A 439 21.45 -52.24 -15.57
N LYS A 440 20.12 -51.98 -15.60
CA LYS A 440 19.09 -52.88 -15.06
C LYS A 440 17.65 -52.42 -15.37
N SER A 441 16.86 -53.41 -15.82
CA SER A 441 15.40 -53.58 -15.71
C SER A 441 14.45 -52.49 -16.23
N SER A 442 13.62 -52.92 -17.18
CA SER A 442 12.28 -52.43 -17.50
C SER A 442 11.56 -51.68 -16.35
N VAL A 443 11.34 -50.36 -16.49
CA VAL A 443 10.10 -49.60 -16.19
C VAL A 443 10.28 -48.06 -16.31
N ASP A 444 11.49 -47.50 -16.25
CA ASP A 444 11.61 -46.04 -16.08
C ASP A 444 11.97 -45.25 -17.35
N ASP A 445 10.94 -44.77 -18.07
CA ASP A 445 11.07 -43.64 -19.00
C ASP A 445 11.09 -42.34 -18.16
N PRO A 446 12.16 -41.52 -18.20
CA PRO A 446 12.25 -40.29 -17.42
C PRO A 446 11.07 -39.33 -17.65
N LEU A 447 10.42 -39.39 -18.82
CA LEU A 447 9.26 -38.57 -19.13
C LEU A 447 8.00 -39.06 -18.39
N ILE A 448 7.87 -40.37 -18.16
CA ILE A 448 6.77 -40.97 -17.39
C ILE A 448 6.94 -40.66 -15.89
N GLU A 449 8.17 -40.68 -15.38
CA GLU A 449 8.47 -40.25 -14.01
C GLU A 449 8.07 -38.79 -13.80
N GLN A 450 8.45 -37.90 -14.73
CA GLN A 450 8.05 -36.49 -14.69
C GLN A 450 6.53 -36.29 -14.71
N ILE A 451 5.80 -37.06 -15.52
CA ILE A 451 4.32 -37.07 -15.53
C ILE A 451 3.75 -37.43 -14.15
N ASN A 452 4.30 -38.45 -13.49
CA ASN A 452 3.83 -38.88 -12.17
C ASN A 452 4.12 -37.82 -11.10
N ILE A 453 5.27 -37.16 -11.16
CA ILE A 453 5.63 -36.05 -10.28
C ILE A 453 4.64 -34.89 -10.44
N ILE A 454 4.34 -34.47 -11.67
CA ILE A 454 3.40 -33.38 -11.95
C ILE A 454 1.99 -33.71 -11.48
N LYS A 455 1.52 -34.95 -11.67
CA LYS A 455 0.24 -35.40 -11.10
C LYS A 455 0.20 -35.27 -9.57
N GLY A 456 1.32 -35.55 -8.90
CA GLY A 456 1.48 -35.32 -7.47
C GLY A 456 1.33 -33.85 -7.09
N TYR A 457 2.02 -32.96 -7.81
CA TYR A 457 1.91 -31.51 -7.57
C TYR A 457 0.52 -30.95 -7.88
N ILE A 458 -0.16 -31.43 -8.91
CA ILE A 458 -1.56 -31.05 -9.20
C ILE A 458 -2.46 -31.42 -8.02
N LYS A 459 -2.29 -32.63 -7.47
CA LYS A 459 -3.07 -33.09 -6.31
C LYS A 459 -2.81 -32.20 -5.09
N GLN A 460 -1.55 -31.84 -4.84
CA GLN A 460 -1.18 -30.93 -3.76
C GLN A 460 -1.78 -29.52 -3.98
N ALA A 461 -1.65 -28.96 -5.18
CA ALA A 461 -2.18 -27.64 -5.52
C ALA A 461 -3.72 -27.58 -5.37
N ARG A 462 -4.44 -28.66 -5.70
CA ARG A 462 -5.88 -28.78 -5.44
C ARG A 462 -6.20 -28.81 -3.93
N GLN A 463 -5.41 -29.53 -3.13
CA GLN A 463 -5.57 -29.55 -1.66
C GLN A 463 -5.35 -28.17 -1.05
N ASP A 464 -4.38 -27.42 -1.57
CA ASP A 464 -4.06 -26.07 -1.13
C ASP A 464 -4.98 -24.99 -1.74
N MET A 465 -5.94 -25.39 -2.58
CA MET A 465 -6.83 -24.51 -3.37
C MET A 465 -6.09 -23.45 -4.19
N ASN A 466 -4.88 -23.76 -4.66
CA ASN A 466 -4.10 -22.89 -5.52
C ASN A 466 -4.38 -23.20 -7.00
N PHE A 467 -5.54 -22.72 -7.47
CA PHE A 467 -6.06 -23.07 -8.79
C PHE A 467 -5.28 -22.47 -9.97
N ASP A 468 -4.54 -21.36 -9.76
CA ASP A 468 -3.61 -20.84 -10.77
C ASP A 468 -2.47 -21.82 -11.07
N VAL A 469 -1.95 -22.47 -10.01
CA VAL A 469 -0.94 -23.52 -10.13
C VAL A 469 -1.54 -24.78 -10.74
N VAL A 470 -2.77 -25.14 -10.37
CA VAL A 470 -3.48 -26.28 -10.99
C VAL A 470 -3.59 -26.10 -12.50
N GLU A 471 -4.01 -24.92 -12.97
CA GLU A 471 -4.12 -24.63 -14.41
C GLU A 471 -2.78 -24.79 -15.11
N THR A 472 -1.72 -24.19 -14.57
CA THR A 472 -0.38 -24.23 -15.16
C THR A 472 0.14 -25.67 -15.24
N LEU A 473 -0.03 -26.45 -14.17
CA LEU A 473 0.43 -27.84 -14.12
C LEU A 473 -0.41 -28.77 -15.01
N GLU A 474 -1.72 -28.54 -15.13
CA GLU A 474 -2.59 -29.31 -16.05
C GLU A 474 -2.24 -29.04 -17.52
N LEU A 475 -1.88 -27.79 -17.86
CA LEU A 475 -1.37 -27.47 -19.20
C LEU A 475 -0.03 -28.18 -19.48
N ASN A 476 0.91 -28.11 -18.53
CA ASN A 476 2.20 -28.80 -18.65
C ASN A 476 2.02 -30.33 -18.75
N LEU A 477 1.12 -30.90 -17.96
CA LEU A 477 0.80 -32.33 -18.01
C LEU A 477 0.27 -32.74 -19.39
N ARG A 478 -0.59 -31.93 -20.02
CA ARG A 478 -1.09 -32.19 -21.38
C ARG A 478 0.03 -32.14 -22.42
N GLU A 479 0.98 -31.21 -22.28
CA GLU A 479 2.12 -31.11 -23.19
C GLU A 479 3.04 -32.33 -23.10
N LEU A 480 3.40 -32.75 -21.88
CA LEU A 480 4.21 -33.95 -21.67
C LEU A 480 3.53 -35.22 -22.17
N GLN A 481 2.22 -35.35 -21.94
CA GLN A 481 1.44 -36.49 -22.46
C GLN A 481 1.43 -36.52 -24.00
N ARG A 482 1.35 -35.34 -24.65
CA ARG A 482 1.44 -35.23 -26.10
C ARG A 482 2.82 -35.66 -26.60
N GLU A 483 3.89 -35.24 -25.93
CA GLU A 483 5.26 -35.61 -26.31
C GLU A 483 5.50 -37.12 -26.16
N VAL A 484 5.03 -37.74 -25.06
CA VAL A 484 5.09 -39.21 -24.90
C VAL A 484 4.37 -39.91 -26.04
N TYR A 485 3.17 -39.44 -26.39
CA TYR A 485 2.38 -40.02 -27.47
C TYR A 485 3.09 -39.89 -28.84
N GLU A 486 3.70 -38.74 -29.12
CA GLU A 486 4.47 -38.52 -30.36
C GLU A 486 5.71 -39.42 -30.43
N ARG A 487 6.47 -39.58 -29.33
CA ARG A 487 7.63 -40.49 -29.27
C ARG A 487 7.23 -41.95 -29.50
N GLN A 488 6.13 -42.39 -28.89
CA GLN A 488 5.58 -43.73 -29.13
C GLN A 488 5.19 -43.92 -30.60
N ARG A 489 4.56 -42.92 -31.22
CA ARG A 489 4.19 -42.97 -32.64
C ARG A 489 5.42 -43.05 -33.56
N GLN A 490 6.44 -42.26 -33.31
CA GLN A 490 7.69 -42.28 -34.09
C GLN A 490 8.43 -43.61 -33.98
N SER A 491 8.50 -44.18 -32.76
CA SER A 491 9.10 -45.51 -32.55
C SER A 491 8.35 -46.62 -33.31
N SER A 492 7.02 -46.57 -33.32
CA SER A 492 6.18 -47.53 -34.04
C SER A 492 6.33 -47.44 -35.57
N ASN A 493 6.50 -46.23 -36.11
CA ASN A 493 6.73 -46.03 -37.55
C ASN A 493 8.16 -46.44 -37.96
N SER A 494 9.16 -46.23 -37.12
CA SER A 494 10.54 -46.69 -37.37
C SER A 494 10.62 -48.22 -37.45
N SER A 495 9.91 -48.94 -36.57
CA SER A 495 9.89 -50.41 -36.57
C SER A 495 9.20 -51.06 -37.78
N LYS A 496 8.34 -50.32 -38.52
CA LYS A 496 7.70 -50.80 -39.76
C LYS A 496 8.55 -50.57 -41.01
N ALA A 497 9.55 -49.69 -40.96
CA ALA A 497 10.40 -49.37 -42.10
C ALA A 497 11.62 -50.30 -42.27
N THR A 498 11.90 -51.18 -41.30
CA THR A 498 13.14 -51.98 -41.25
C THR A 498 13.00 -53.47 -41.62
N THR A 499 11.85 -53.94 -42.09
CA THR A 499 11.73 -55.32 -42.61
C THR A 499 12.36 -55.45 -44.00
N PRO A 500 13.46 -56.20 -44.20
CA PRO A 500 13.97 -56.50 -45.53
C PRO A 500 13.12 -57.62 -46.15
N GLN A 501 12.63 -57.41 -47.37
CA GLN A 501 12.08 -58.48 -48.20
C GLN A 501 13.17 -59.53 -48.46
N ALA A 502 13.09 -60.68 -47.80
CA ALA A 502 13.80 -61.88 -48.21
C ALA A 502 12.95 -62.57 -49.30
N ASN A 503 13.31 -62.37 -50.57
CA ASN A 503 12.76 -63.16 -51.67
C ASN A 503 13.44 -64.54 -51.69
N SER A 504 12.60 -65.57 -51.76
CA SER A 504 12.95 -66.96 -52.09
C SER A 504 13.02 -67.18 -53.60
#